data_AF-A0A316U5N6-F1
#
_entry.id   AF-A0A316U5N6-F1
#
_cell.length_a   1.000
_cell.length_b   1.000
_cell.length_c   1.000
_cell.angle_alpha   90.00
_cell.angle_beta   90.00
_cell.angle_gamma   90.00
#
_symmetry.space_group_name_H-M   'P 1'
#
loop_
_entity.id
_entity.type
_entity.pdbx_description
1 polymer ?
#
loop_
_entity_poly.entity_id
_entity_poly.type
_entity_poly.pdbx_seq_one_letter_code
_entity_poly.pdbx_strand_id
1 'polypeptide(L)'
;MQAKLNQRLGPEYVSSRAGPGGGPKLHYLEGWKAIDLANDVFGFNGWSTNLVRLDTDFIDISPDGSRCNVGVSAIMRVTLRDGTFHEDIGYGHIENAKGKAAALEKAKKEAVTDALKRSLRTFGRLVGNCMYDKKYLEAVSKM
;
A
#
# COMPACT_ATOMS: atom_id res chain seq x y z
N MET A 1 -13.64 -7.59 -17.96
CA MET A 1 -13.04 -7.36 -16.62
C MET A 1 -12.15 -8.53 -16.18
N GLN A 2 -12.68 -9.75 -16.03
CA GLN A 2 -11.91 -10.91 -15.54
C GLN A 2 -10.59 -11.19 -16.31
N ALA A 3 -10.62 -11.12 -17.64
CA ALA A 3 -9.42 -11.34 -18.46
C ALA A 3 -8.31 -10.31 -18.20
N LYS A 4 -8.66 -9.04 -17.94
CA LYS A 4 -7.70 -7.98 -17.56
C LYS A 4 -7.08 -8.29 -16.19
N LEU A 5 -7.89 -8.62 -15.19
CA LEU A 5 -7.43 -8.93 -13.83
C LEU A 5 -6.46 -10.11 -13.74
N ASN A 6 -6.51 -11.04 -14.70
CA ASN A 6 -5.60 -12.19 -14.78
C ASN A 6 -4.20 -11.84 -15.31
N GLN A 7 -4.03 -10.68 -15.94
CA GLN A 7 -2.74 -10.19 -16.41
C GLN A 7 -1.83 -9.83 -15.24
N ARG A 8 -0.51 -9.85 -15.46
CA ARG A 8 0.48 -9.40 -14.48
C ARG A 8 0.94 -7.99 -14.84
N LEU A 9 1.44 -7.26 -13.85
CA LEU A 9 2.04 -5.95 -14.06
C LEU A 9 3.29 -6.04 -14.95
N GLY A 10 3.49 -5.06 -15.83
CA GLY A 10 4.75 -4.86 -16.52
C GLY A 10 5.84 -4.33 -15.56
N PRO A 11 7.15 -4.47 -15.90
CA PRO A 11 8.25 -3.96 -15.09
C PRO A 11 8.14 -2.46 -14.73
N GLU A 12 7.55 -1.65 -15.61
CA GLU A 12 7.34 -0.22 -15.44
C GLU A 12 6.45 0.14 -14.23
N TYR A 13 5.65 -0.81 -13.74
CA TYR A 13 4.82 -0.63 -12.54
C TYR A 13 5.52 -1.07 -11.25
N VAL A 14 6.66 -1.74 -11.33
CA VAL A 14 7.37 -2.33 -10.20
C VAL A 14 8.49 -1.41 -9.73
N SER A 15 8.29 -0.77 -8.58
CA SER A 15 9.33 0.02 -7.92
C SER A 15 10.10 -0.84 -6.92
N SER A 16 11.35 -0.48 -6.61
CA SER A 16 12.15 -1.20 -5.63
C SER A 16 12.84 -0.26 -4.64
N ARG A 17 13.09 -0.74 -3.43
CA ARG A 17 13.89 -0.06 -2.41
C ARG A 17 14.84 -1.05 -1.74
N ALA A 18 15.93 -0.55 -1.17
CA ALA A 18 16.81 -1.38 -0.34
C ALA A 18 16.03 -1.94 0.87
N GLY A 19 16.29 -3.20 1.21
CA GLY A 19 15.76 -3.79 2.43
C GLY A 19 16.41 -3.19 3.68
N PRO A 20 15.75 -3.27 4.84
CA PRO A 20 16.36 -2.87 6.12
C PRO A 20 17.70 -3.57 6.34
N GLY A 21 18.69 -2.86 6.90
CA GLY A 21 19.98 -3.44 7.28
C GLY A 21 20.82 -4.00 6.11
N GLY A 22 20.59 -3.54 4.88
CA GLY A 22 21.25 -4.10 3.69
C GLY A 22 20.65 -5.42 3.22
N GLY A 23 19.44 -5.75 3.70
CA GLY A 23 18.68 -6.92 3.27
C GLY A 23 18.25 -6.87 1.79
N PRO A 24 17.62 -7.96 1.30
CA PRO A 24 17.21 -8.06 -0.09
C PRO A 24 16.30 -6.90 -0.52
N LYS A 25 16.38 -6.51 -1.80
CA LYS A 25 15.53 -5.46 -2.37
C LYS A 25 14.05 -5.80 -2.17
N LEU A 26 13.29 -4.81 -1.72
CA LEU A 26 11.85 -4.91 -1.56
C LEU A 26 11.17 -4.28 -2.78
N HIS A 27 10.32 -5.05 -3.44
CA HIS A 27 9.52 -4.59 -4.56
C HIS A 27 8.14 -4.12 -4.09
N TYR A 28 7.65 -3.03 -4.67
CA TYR A 28 6.35 -2.48 -4.32
C TYR A 28 5.70 -1.76 -5.51
N LEU A 29 4.37 -1.73 -5.50
CA LEU A 29 3.58 -0.87 -6.37
C LEU A 29 3.38 0.48 -5.67
N GLU A 30 3.64 1.57 -6.38
CA GLU A 30 3.38 2.93 -5.90
C GLU A 30 1.88 3.20 -5.78
N GLY A 31 1.48 4.03 -4.81
CA GLY A 31 0.06 4.30 -4.55
C GLY A 31 -0.67 4.90 -5.74
N TRP A 32 -0.05 5.87 -6.43
CA TRP A 32 -0.65 6.51 -7.60
C TRP A 32 -0.85 5.53 -8.76
N LYS A 33 0.12 4.65 -9.02
CA LYS A 33 -0.01 3.59 -10.04
C LYS A 33 -1.16 2.62 -9.70
N ALA A 34 -1.34 2.27 -8.43
CA ALA A 34 -2.46 1.43 -8.01
C ALA A 34 -3.83 2.10 -8.25
N ILE A 35 -3.92 3.42 -8.06
CA ILE A 35 -5.12 4.21 -8.34
C ILE A 35 -5.40 4.25 -9.85
N ASP A 36 -4.39 4.52 -10.67
CA ASP A 36 -4.53 4.56 -12.13
C ASP A 36 -4.94 3.19 -12.68
N LEU A 37 -4.31 2.10 -12.21
CA LEU A 37 -4.70 0.75 -12.58
C LEU A 37 -6.15 0.43 -12.19
N ALA A 38 -6.60 0.87 -11.01
CA ALA A 38 -7.99 0.70 -10.61
C ALA A 38 -8.94 1.48 -11.53
N ASN A 39 -8.59 2.71 -11.90
CA ASN A 39 -9.35 3.52 -12.86
C ASN A 39 -9.39 2.88 -14.26
N ASP A 40 -8.30 2.28 -14.73
CA ASP A 40 -8.22 1.62 -16.04
C ASP A 40 -8.98 0.29 -16.10
N VAL A 41 -9.05 -0.42 -14.97
CA VAL A 41 -9.70 -1.73 -14.88
C VAL A 41 -11.20 -1.59 -14.59
N PHE A 42 -11.57 -0.74 -13.63
CA PHE A 42 -12.93 -0.60 -13.14
C PHE A 42 -13.65 0.63 -13.72
N GLY A 43 -12.93 1.61 -14.27
CA GLY A 43 -13.45 2.93 -14.62
C GLY A 43 -13.46 3.87 -13.41
N PHE A 44 -13.31 5.18 -13.64
CA PHE A 44 -13.24 6.19 -12.57
C PHE A 44 -14.46 6.18 -11.62
N ASN A 45 -15.61 5.68 -12.07
CA ASN A 45 -16.86 5.56 -11.32
C ASN A 45 -17.28 4.09 -11.09
N GLY A 46 -16.38 3.13 -11.33
CA GLY A 46 -16.65 1.71 -11.13
C GLY A 46 -16.16 1.15 -9.80
N TRP A 47 -15.42 1.96 -9.02
CA TRP A 47 -14.91 1.61 -7.71
C TRP A 47 -14.95 2.82 -6.78
N SER A 48 -14.94 2.57 -5.48
CA SER A 48 -14.88 3.59 -4.43
C SER A 48 -14.11 3.06 -3.23
N THR A 49 -13.66 3.97 -2.38
CA THR A 49 -12.93 3.66 -1.15
C THR A 49 -13.69 4.18 0.06
N ASN A 50 -13.60 3.46 1.17
CA ASN A 50 -14.09 3.90 2.47
C ASN A 50 -13.04 3.59 3.54
N LEU A 51 -12.59 4.62 4.26
CA LEU A 51 -11.71 4.45 5.41
C LEU A 51 -12.55 3.97 6.60
N VAL A 52 -12.53 2.67 6.85
CA VAL A 52 -13.34 2.02 7.89
C VAL A 52 -12.81 2.35 9.27
N ARG A 53 -11.49 2.35 9.44
CA ARG A 53 -10.84 2.61 10.72
C ARG A 53 -9.44 3.19 10.53
N LEU A 54 -9.01 4.05 11.45
CA LEU A 54 -7.66 4.61 11.49
C LEU A 54 -7.25 4.80 12.96
N ASP A 55 -6.36 3.93 13.44
CA ASP A 55 -5.89 3.96 14.82
C ASP A 55 -4.45 4.40 14.90
N THR A 56 -4.15 5.22 15.91
CA THR A 56 -2.76 5.47 16.30
C THR A 56 -2.40 4.44 17.36
N ASP A 57 -1.66 3.41 16.96
CA ASP A 57 -1.37 2.26 17.82
C ASP A 57 -0.38 2.64 18.93
N PHE A 58 0.61 3.47 18.60
CA PHE A 58 1.53 4.06 19.58
C PHE A 58 2.09 5.40 19.13
N ILE A 59 2.48 6.21 20.13
CA ILE A 59 3.28 7.41 19.99
C ILE A 59 4.31 7.41 21.12
N ASP A 60 5.55 7.03 20.81
CA ASP A 60 6.64 7.06 21.77
C ASP A 60 7.47 8.31 21.55
N ILE A 61 7.82 9.01 22.61
CA ILE A 61 8.67 10.20 22.59
C ILE A 61 9.91 9.89 23.41
N SER A 62 11.10 10.21 22.88
CA SER A 62 12.35 10.05 23.61
C SER A 62 12.37 10.87 24.90
N PRO A 63 13.12 10.47 25.94
CA PRO A 63 13.14 11.17 27.23
C PRO A 63 13.52 12.66 27.13
N ASP A 64 14.34 13.02 26.14
CA ASP A 64 14.77 14.38 25.85
C ASP A 64 13.77 15.17 24.97
N GLY A 65 12.66 14.55 24.55
CA GLY A 65 11.64 15.13 23.68
C GLY A 65 12.06 15.33 22.22
N SER A 66 13.27 14.92 21.84
CA SER A 66 13.86 15.26 20.53
C SER A 66 13.45 14.32 19.40
N ARG A 67 12.99 13.10 19.73
CA ARG A 67 12.62 12.05 18.79
C ARG A 67 11.26 11.45 19.10
N CYS A 68 10.55 11.05 18.05
CA CYS A 68 9.27 10.39 18.16
C CYS A 68 9.20 9.17 17.23
N ASN A 69 8.67 8.07 17.76
CA ASN A 69 8.30 6.88 17.01
C ASN A 69 6.77 6.80 16.98
N VAL A 70 6.20 6.58 15.81
CA VAL A 70 4.74 6.52 15.62
C VAL A 70 4.39 5.30 14.78
N GLY A 71 3.37 4.57 15.23
CA GLY A 71 2.72 3.48 14.50
C GLY A 71 1.24 3.79 14.30
N VAL A 72 0.74 3.57 13.09
CA VAL A 72 -0.66 3.79 12.72
C VAL A 72 -1.14 2.63 11.87
N SER A 73 -2.29 2.07 12.24
CA SER A 73 -3.02 1.07 11.47
C SER A 73 -4.25 1.69 10.80
N ALA A 74 -4.57 1.22 9.60
CA ALA A 74 -5.76 1.65 8.87
C ALA A 74 -6.50 0.44 8.29
N ILE A 75 -7.84 0.43 8.38
CA ILE A 75 -8.68 -0.53 7.68
C ILE A 75 -9.36 0.22 6.54
N MET A 76 -9.12 -0.22 5.30
CA MET A 76 -9.72 0.34 4.10
C MET A 76 -10.70 -0.67 3.51
N ARG A 77 -11.85 -0.21 3.03
CA ARG A 77 -12.74 -0.97 2.15
C ARG A 77 -12.66 -0.41 0.74
N VAL A 78 -12.48 -1.29 -0.24
CA VAL A 78 -12.67 -0.97 -1.66
C VAL A 78 -13.95 -1.66 -2.13
N THR A 79 -14.89 -0.90 -2.70
CA THR A 79 -16.19 -1.40 -3.17
C THR A 79 -16.35 -1.12 -4.66
N LEU A 80 -16.68 -2.15 -5.44
CA LEU A 80 -17.03 -2.05 -6.85
C LEU A 80 -18.49 -1.64 -7.04
N ARG A 81 -18.84 -1.19 -8.23
CA ARG A 81 -20.22 -0.76 -8.57
C ARG A 81 -21.28 -1.84 -8.32
N ASP A 82 -20.93 -3.10 -8.48
CA ASP A 82 -21.85 -4.24 -8.28
C ASP A 82 -22.06 -4.60 -6.80
N GLY A 83 -21.42 -3.88 -5.87
CA GLY A 83 -21.48 -4.11 -4.43
C GLY A 83 -20.40 -5.07 -3.91
N THR A 84 -19.61 -5.71 -4.78
CA THR A 84 -18.47 -6.52 -4.36
C THR A 84 -17.46 -5.66 -3.63
N PHE A 85 -17.01 -6.09 -2.45
CA PHE A 85 -16.01 -5.35 -1.69
C PHE A 85 -14.94 -6.25 -1.08
N HIS A 86 -13.78 -5.65 -0.84
CA HIS A 86 -12.70 -6.23 -0.05
C HIS A 86 -12.18 -5.22 0.96
N GLU A 87 -11.78 -5.73 2.11
CA GLU A 87 -11.13 -4.97 3.17
C GLU A 87 -9.77 -5.58 3.48
N ASP A 88 -8.81 -4.72 3.76
CA ASP A 88 -7.51 -5.13 4.28
C ASP A 88 -6.97 -4.05 5.23
N ILE A 89 -6.05 -4.47 6.08
CA ILE A 89 -5.30 -3.59 6.98
C ILE A 89 -4.09 -3.03 6.26
N GLY A 90 -3.77 -1.77 6.45
CA GLY A 90 -2.49 -1.16 6.09
C GLY A 90 -1.79 -0.60 7.30
N TYR A 91 -0.48 -0.40 7.18
CA TYR A 91 0.34 0.09 8.28
C TYR A 91 1.28 1.19 7.83
N GLY A 92 1.37 2.23 8.63
CA GLY A 92 2.29 3.34 8.42
C GLY A 92 3.04 3.62 9.70
N HIS A 93 4.34 3.84 9.58
CA HIS A 93 5.18 4.11 10.73
C HIS A 93 6.32 5.04 10.40
N ILE A 94 6.90 5.60 11.45
CA ILE A 94 8.15 6.34 11.38
C ILE A 94 8.88 6.19 12.70
N GLU A 95 10.18 6.01 12.61
CA GLU A 95 11.08 5.94 13.75
C GLU A 95 12.01 7.16 13.73
N ASN A 96 12.42 7.60 14.91
CA ASN A 96 13.40 8.67 15.11
C ASN A 96 13.03 10.00 14.44
N ALA A 97 11.74 10.30 14.31
CA ALA A 97 11.26 11.55 13.72
C ALA A 97 11.55 12.74 14.64
N LYS A 98 12.01 13.87 14.10
CA LYS A 98 12.32 15.09 14.90
C LYS A 98 11.09 15.84 15.43
N GLY A 99 9.87 15.45 15.05
CA GLY A 99 8.66 16.16 15.43
C GLY A 99 7.41 15.30 15.32
N LYS A 100 6.58 15.36 16.38
CA LYS A 100 5.35 14.56 16.50
C LYS A 100 4.35 14.82 15.36
N ALA A 101 4.20 16.07 14.93
CA ALA A 101 3.25 16.43 13.87
C ALA A 101 3.61 15.79 12.52
N ALA A 102 4.86 15.98 12.07
CA ALA A 102 5.36 15.35 10.84
C ALA A 102 5.36 13.82 10.93
N ALA A 103 5.62 13.27 12.12
CA ALA A 103 5.58 11.84 12.35
C ALA A 103 4.18 11.25 12.16
N LEU A 104 3.18 11.85 12.81
CA LEU A 104 1.77 11.47 12.66
C LEU A 104 1.25 11.65 11.24
N GLU A 105 1.63 12.75 10.58
CA GLU A 105 1.24 13.02 9.20
C GLU A 105 1.73 11.90 8.27
N LYS A 106 3.03 11.57 8.34
CA LYS A 106 3.61 10.50 7.51
C LYS A 106 2.95 9.16 7.83
N ALA A 107 2.88 8.77 9.10
CA ALA A 107 2.37 7.47 9.49
C ALA A 107 0.90 7.28 9.06
N LYS A 108 0.04 8.29 9.24
CA LYS A 108 -1.36 8.24 8.78
C LYS A 108 -1.47 8.14 7.26
N LYS A 109 -0.72 8.96 6.51
CA LYS A 109 -0.74 8.93 5.04
C LYS A 109 -0.26 7.59 4.49
N GLU A 110 0.79 7.02 5.08
CA GLU A 110 1.34 5.73 4.69
C GLU A 110 0.37 4.59 5.00
N ALA A 111 -0.22 4.55 6.21
CA ALA A 111 -1.18 3.52 6.61
C ALA A 111 -2.39 3.45 5.67
N VAL A 112 -2.97 4.61 5.34
CA VAL A 112 -4.12 4.69 4.43
C VAL A 112 -3.75 4.24 3.01
N THR A 113 -2.58 4.67 2.51
CA THR A 113 -2.12 4.29 1.17
C THR A 113 -1.80 2.79 1.10
N ASP A 114 -1.20 2.23 2.14
CA ASP A 114 -0.91 0.80 2.21
C ASP A 114 -2.20 -0.04 2.26
N ALA A 115 -3.16 0.36 3.10
CA ALA A 115 -4.47 -0.30 3.23
C ALA A 115 -5.22 -0.32 1.89
N LEU A 116 -5.19 0.81 1.16
CA LEU A 116 -5.74 0.91 -0.19
C LEU A 116 -5.11 -0.10 -1.15
N LYS A 117 -3.78 -0.11 -1.27
CA LYS A 117 -3.07 -1.04 -2.17
C LYS A 117 -3.36 -2.50 -1.83
N ARG A 118 -3.42 -2.81 -0.54
CA ARG A 118 -3.68 -4.17 -0.06
C ARG A 118 -5.13 -4.60 -0.28
N SER A 119 -6.09 -3.67 -0.15
CA SER A 119 -7.49 -3.92 -0.47
C SER A 119 -7.71 -4.06 -1.98
N LEU A 120 -6.96 -3.33 -2.81
CA LEU A 120 -7.04 -3.44 -4.28
C LEU A 120 -6.49 -4.77 -4.79
N ARG A 121 -5.39 -5.27 -4.23
CA ARG A 121 -4.73 -6.48 -4.74
C ARG A 121 -5.64 -7.71 -4.72
N THR A 122 -6.61 -7.78 -3.81
CA THR A 122 -7.49 -8.95 -3.66
C THR A 122 -8.41 -9.15 -4.87
N PHE A 123 -8.64 -8.11 -5.69
CA PHE A 123 -9.42 -8.23 -6.92
C PHE A 123 -8.66 -8.90 -8.07
N GLY A 124 -7.32 -8.94 -8.06
CA GLY A 124 -6.59 -9.64 -9.14
C GLY A 124 -5.10 -9.33 -9.25
N ARG A 125 -4.44 -10.08 -10.15
CA ARG A 125 -2.99 -9.98 -10.42
C ARG A 125 -2.61 -8.60 -10.92
N LEU A 126 -3.39 -8.04 -11.84
CA LEU A 126 -3.11 -6.75 -12.47
C LEU A 126 -3.15 -5.58 -11.48
N VAL A 127 -3.97 -5.66 -10.43
CA VAL A 127 -4.09 -4.62 -9.40
C VAL A 127 -3.17 -4.86 -8.20
N GLY A 128 -2.09 -5.61 -8.41
CA GLY A 128 -1.00 -5.75 -7.45
C GLY A 128 -0.83 -7.13 -6.82
N ASN A 129 -1.71 -8.11 -7.07
CA ASN A 129 -1.53 -9.43 -6.46
C ASN A 129 -0.30 -10.17 -6.99
N CYS A 130 0.13 -9.89 -8.24
CA CYS A 130 1.33 -10.50 -8.80
C CYS A 130 2.62 -10.11 -8.04
N MET A 131 2.60 -9.00 -7.28
CA MET A 131 3.74 -8.56 -6.46
C MET A 131 4.10 -9.54 -5.33
N TYR A 132 3.23 -10.51 -5.03
CA TYR A 132 3.47 -11.54 -4.03
C TYR A 132 3.99 -12.86 -4.63
N ASP A 133 4.05 -12.97 -5.96
CA ASP A 133 4.61 -14.12 -6.67
C ASP A 133 6.13 -13.95 -6.82
N LYS A 134 6.89 -14.74 -6.05
CA LYS A 134 8.36 -14.71 -6.06
C LYS A 134 8.95 -14.97 -7.45
N LYS A 135 8.37 -15.91 -8.21
CA LYS A 135 8.85 -16.25 -9.57
C LYS A 135 8.65 -15.08 -10.52
N TYR A 136 7.53 -14.36 -10.38
CA TYR A 136 7.28 -13.15 -11.14
C TYR A 136 8.30 -12.05 -10.80
N LEU A 137 8.54 -11.79 -9.50
CA LEU A 137 9.52 -10.77 -9.10
C LEU A 137 10.95 -11.10 -9.56
N GLU A 138 11.35 -12.36 -9.52
CA GLU A 138 12.64 -12.82 -10.06
C GLU A 138 12.75 -12.60 -11.56
N ALA A 139 11.67 -12.82 -12.32
CA ALA A 139 11.65 -12.60 -13.76
C ALA A 139 11.74 -11.10 -14.10
N VAL A 140 10.97 -10.26 -13.39
CA VAL A 140 10.99 -8.79 -13.60
C VAL A 140 12.34 -8.18 -13.20
N SER A 141 12.97 -8.71 -12.15
CA SER A 141 14.27 -8.19 -11.68
C SER A 141 15.44 -8.50 -12.62
N LYS A 142 15.24 -9.38 -13.62
CA LYS A 142 16.26 -9.78 -14.61
C LYS A 142 16.10 -9.05 -15.95
N MET A 143 15.04 -8.26 -16.12
CA MET A 143 14.80 -7.40 -17.28
C MET A 143 15.43 -6.04 -17.06
#